data_AF-A0A914PK21-F1
#
_entry.id   AF-A0A914PK21-F1
#
_cell.length_a   1.000
_cell.length_b   1.000
_cell.length_c   1.000
_cell.angle_alpha   90.00
_cell.angle_beta   90.00
_cell.angle_gamma   90.00
#
_symmetry.space_group_name_H-M   'P 1'
#
loop_
_entity.id
_entity.type
_entity.pdbx_description
1 polymer ?
#
loop_
_entity_poly.entity_id
_entity_poly.type
_entity_poly.pdbx_seq_one_letter_code
_entity_poly.pdbx_strand_id
1 'polypeptide(L)'
;METLRSEKRAKFEEKLKNSSEETKKHFSKVKEIKNDSSLTRAQTHEKIKALFDALPDKVKEEVNSIKPHCGPCGSGHDHHGRHQH
;
A
#
# COMPACT_ATOMS: atom_id res chain seq x y z
N MET A 1 -8.41 2.24 17.97
CA MET A 1 -7.30 2.02 17.01
C MET A 1 -7.55 2.64 15.63
N GLU A 2 -8.58 3.49 15.44
CA GLU A 2 -8.90 4.09 14.12
C GLU A 2 -8.11 5.37 13.80
N THR A 3 -7.66 6.12 14.81
CA THR A 3 -6.95 7.40 14.64
C THR A 3 -5.61 7.22 13.90
N LEU A 4 -4.81 6.25 14.32
CA LEU A 4 -3.49 5.95 13.75
C LEU A 4 -3.54 5.58 12.26
N ARG A 5 -4.65 4.98 11.79
CA ARG A 5 -4.81 4.57 10.40
C ARG A 5 -5.20 5.76 9.52
N SER A 6 -5.99 6.68 10.06
CA SER A 6 -6.38 7.94 9.41
C SER A 6 -5.22 8.92 9.31
N GLU A 7 -4.43 9.08 10.38
CA GLU A 7 -3.24 9.95 10.41
C GLU A 7 -2.18 9.51 9.40
N LYS A 8 -1.92 8.18 9.30
CA LYS A 8 -0.99 7.63 8.31
C LYS A 8 -1.44 7.86 6.87
N ARG A 9 -2.76 7.83 6.59
CA ARG A 9 -3.30 8.15 5.27
C ARG A 9 -3.15 9.65 4.95
N ALA A 10 -3.47 10.53 5.89
CA ALA A 10 -3.32 11.97 5.69
C ALA A 10 -1.85 12.35 5.41
N LYS A 11 -0.91 11.80 6.19
CA LYS A 11 0.53 12.02 5.99
C LYS A 11 1.04 11.47 4.66
N PHE A 12 0.46 10.36 4.20
CA PHE A 12 0.72 9.78 2.89
C PHE A 12 0.19 10.68 1.75
N GLU A 13 -1.04 11.19 1.87
CA GLU A 13 -1.64 12.06 0.87
C GLU A 13 -0.92 13.41 0.77
N GLU A 14 -0.45 13.95 1.90
CA GLU A 14 0.40 15.15 1.93
C GLU A 14 1.73 14.91 1.21
N LYS A 15 2.43 13.81 1.51
CA LYS A 15 3.67 13.45 0.80
C LYS A 15 3.41 13.25 -0.70
N LEU A 16 2.34 12.55 -1.05
CA LEU A 16 1.94 12.34 -2.44
C LEU A 16 1.66 13.67 -3.17
N LYS A 17 1.07 14.66 -2.48
CA LYS A 17 0.80 15.99 -3.03
C LYS A 17 2.09 16.76 -3.32
N ASN A 18 3.13 16.56 -2.50
CA ASN A 18 4.45 17.19 -2.66
C ASN A 18 5.36 16.46 -3.67
N SER A 19 5.05 15.22 -4.04
CA SER A 19 5.82 14.45 -5.03
C SER A 19 5.47 14.79 -6.48
N SER A 20 6.29 14.25 -7.39
CA SER A 20 6.17 14.44 -8.84
C SER A 20 4.82 13.99 -9.43
N GLU A 21 4.43 14.57 -10.56
CA GLU A 21 3.17 14.24 -11.27
C GLU A 21 3.12 12.77 -11.73
N GLU A 22 4.26 12.19 -12.10
CA GLU A 22 4.42 10.75 -12.40
C GLU A 22 3.96 9.90 -11.22
N THR A 23 4.43 10.22 -10.02
CA THR A 23 4.08 9.52 -8.78
C THR A 23 2.57 9.60 -8.51
N LYS A 24 1.96 10.79 -8.69
CA LYS A 24 0.52 11.00 -8.52
C LYS A 24 -0.31 10.15 -9.50
N LYS A 25 0.06 10.14 -10.78
CA LYS A 25 -0.59 9.28 -11.81
C LYS A 25 -0.50 7.81 -11.44
N HIS A 26 0.64 7.37 -10.93
CA HIS A 26 0.83 5.97 -10.54
C HIS A 26 -0.04 5.55 -9.37
N PHE A 27 -0.12 6.38 -8.33
CA PHE A 27 -1.00 6.10 -7.20
C PHE A 27 -2.49 6.14 -7.57
N SER A 28 -2.87 6.95 -8.58
CA SER A 28 -4.22 6.89 -9.16
C SER A 28 -4.51 5.51 -9.75
N LYS A 29 -3.62 4.98 -10.59
CA LYS A 29 -3.76 3.63 -11.17
C LYS A 29 -3.81 2.53 -10.10
N VAL A 30 -2.97 2.65 -9.06
CA VAL A 30 -3.00 1.71 -7.92
C VAL A 30 -4.34 1.76 -7.20
N LYS A 31 -4.95 2.95 -7.04
CA LYS A 31 -6.27 3.10 -6.43
C LYS A 31 -7.36 2.47 -7.28
N GLU A 32 -7.30 2.63 -8.61
CA GLU A 32 -8.21 1.97 -9.54
C GLU A 32 -8.12 0.44 -9.45
N ILE A 33 -6.91 -0.13 -9.51
CA ILE A 33 -6.71 -1.59 -9.39
C ILE A 33 -7.16 -2.12 -8.03
N LYS A 34 -7.00 -1.35 -6.96
CA LYS A 34 -7.51 -1.72 -5.63
C LYS A 34 -9.03 -1.62 -5.52
N ASN A 35 -9.67 -0.76 -6.31
CA ASN A 35 -11.12 -0.58 -6.32
C ASN A 35 -11.80 -1.54 -7.32
N ASP A 36 -11.02 -2.22 -8.15
CA ASP A 36 -11.52 -3.22 -9.07
C ASP A 36 -11.96 -4.47 -8.30
N SER A 37 -13.27 -4.58 -8.08
CA SER A 37 -13.91 -5.69 -7.39
C SER A 37 -13.85 -7.01 -8.16
N SER A 38 -13.46 -7.00 -9.44
CA SER A 38 -13.33 -8.22 -10.26
C SER A 38 -11.98 -8.92 -10.03
N LEU A 39 -11.01 -8.21 -9.46
CA LEU A 39 -9.68 -8.76 -9.17
C LEU A 39 -9.61 -9.39 -7.79
N THR A 40 -9.01 -10.58 -7.74
CA THR A 40 -8.62 -11.17 -6.46
C THR A 40 -7.47 -10.38 -5.85
N ARG A 41 -7.32 -10.45 -4.53
CA ARG A 41 -6.21 -9.81 -3.81
C ARG A 41 -4.83 -10.14 -4.40
N ALA A 42 -4.64 -11.37 -4.88
CA ALA A 42 -3.41 -11.79 -5.55
C ALA A 42 -3.21 -11.06 -6.89
N GLN A 43 -4.25 -11.01 -7.73
CA GLN A 43 -4.22 -10.31 -9.01
C GLN A 43 -4.04 -8.80 -8.85
N THR A 44 -4.73 -8.19 -7.89
CA THR A 44 -4.54 -6.79 -7.49
C THR A 44 -3.06 -6.55 -7.15
N HIS A 45 -2.47 -7.41 -6.33
CA HIS A 45 -1.07 -7.26 -5.92
C HIS A 45 -0.09 -7.45 -7.07
N GLU A 46 -0.35 -8.40 -7.96
CA GLU A 46 0.45 -8.65 -9.17
C GLU A 46 0.41 -7.46 -10.12
N LYS A 47 -0.78 -6.92 -10.42
CA LYS A 47 -0.92 -5.72 -11.27
C LYS A 47 -0.24 -4.50 -10.65
N ILE A 48 -0.39 -4.31 -9.34
CA ILE A 48 0.30 -3.23 -8.62
C ILE A 48 1.82 -3.43 -8.68
N LYS A 49 2.32 -4.66 -8.50
CA LYS A 49 3.75 -4.98 -8.62
C LYS A 49 4.26 -4.69 -10.03
N ALA A 50 3.53 -5.12 -11.06
CA ALA A 50 3.89 -4.86 -12.46
C ALA A 50 3.94 -3.35 -12.77
N LEU A 51 3.00 -2.57 -12.23
CA LEU A 51 3.07 -1.11 -12.31
C LEU A 51 4.35 -0.56 -11.68
N PHE A 52 4.74 -1.06 -10.50
CA PHE A 52 5.98 -0.63 -9.85
C PHE A 52 7.22 -1.06 -10.61
N ASP A 53 7.22 -2.26 -11.18
CA ASP A 53 8.33 -2.83 -11.94
C ASP A 53 8.65 -2.00 -13.19
N ALA A 54 7.59 -1.54 -13.88
CA ALA A 54 7.66 -0.71 -15.07
C ALA A 54 8.14 0.74 -14.85
N LEU A 55 8.31 1.18 -13.59
CA LEU A 55 8.81 2.53 -13.29
C LEU A 55 10.34 2.61 -13.39
N PRO A 56 10.89 3.76 -13.80
CA PRO A 56 12.31 4.04 -13.66
C PRO A 56 12.72 4.12 -12.18
N ASP A 57 13.95 3.71 -11.86
CA ASP A 57 14.48 3.66 -10.48
C ASP A 57 14.28 4.97 -9.70
N LYS A 58 14.46 6.11 -10.37
CA LYS A 58 14.25 7.43 -9.76
C LYS A 58 12.82 7.65 -9.24
N VAL A 59 11.82 7.09 -9.94
CA VAL A 59 10.42 7.16 -9.50
C VAL A 59 10.11 6.05 -8.49
N LYS A 60 10.75 4.88 -8.59
CA LYS A 60 10.63 3.81 -7.58
C LYS A 60 11.08 4.29 -6.20
N GLU A 61 12.18 5.03 -6.12
CA GLU A 61 12.71 5.59 -4.86
C GLU A 61 11.74 6.60 -4.23
N GLU A 62 11.22 7.52 -5.04
CA GLU A 62 10.18 8.48 -4.65
C GLU A 62 8.95 7.75 -4.10
N VAL A 63 8.42 6.77 -4.84
CA VAL A 63 7.24 6.02 -4.38
C VAL A 63 7.56 5.26 -3.09
N ASN A 64 8.71 4.62 -2.98
CA ASN A 64 9.10 3.87 -1.78
C ASN A 64 9.16 4.77 -0.53
N SER A 65 9.58 6.03 -0.68
CA SER A 65 9.64 7.03 0.40
C SER A 65 8.27 7.55 0.84
N ILE A 66 7.28 7.51 -0.07
CA ILE A 66 5.90 7.94 0.20
C ILE A 66 5.12 6.77 0.79
N LYS A 67 5.29 5.54 0.27
CA LYS A 67 4.51 4.36 0.64
C LYS A 67 4.57 4.15 2.15
N PRO A 68 3.42 4.09 2.85
CA PRO A 68 3.43 3.79 4.27
C PRO A 68 3.99 2.38 4.39
N HIS A 69 5.00 2.20 5.25
CA HIS A 69 5.53 0.87 5.58
C HIS A 69 4.34 0.00 5.98
N CYS A 70 3.93 -0.89 5.08
CA CYS A 70 2.98 -1.93 5.39
C CYS A 70 3.76 -2.82 6.35
N GLY A 71 3.53 -2.63 7.67
CA GLY A 71 4.13 -3.47 8.70
C GLY A 71 3.97 -4.94 8.31
N PRO A 72 4.89 -5.81 8.73
CA PRO A 72 4.90 -7.21 8.30
C PRO A 72 3.49 -7.78 8.39
N CYS A 73 2.92 -8.12 7.23
CA CYS A 73 1.73 -8.95 7.14
C CYS A 73 2.15 -10.38 7.52
N GLY A 74 2.47 -10.57 8.80
CA GLY A 74 3.19 -11.74 9.27
C GLY A 74 3.77 -11.55 10.66
N SER A 75 2.93 -11.30 11.65
CA SER A 75 3.23 -11.71 13.03
C SER A 75 1.93 -12.29 13.57
N GLY A 76 2.01 -13.59 13.87
CA GLY A 76 0.88 -14.51 13.98
C GLY A 76 -0.30 -13.98 14.77
N HIS A 77 -1.46 -14.10 14.14
CA HIS A 77 -2.66 -14.45 14.88
C HIS A 77 -2.40 -15.84 15.47
N ASP A 78 -1.79 -15.93 16.65
CA ASP A 78 -1.79 -17.15 17.44
C ASP A 78 -3.19 -17.28 18.05
N HIS A 79 -4.13 -17.71 17.20
CA HIS A 79 -5.40 -18.29 17.63
C HIS A 79 -5.20 -19.80 17.70
N HIS A 80 -4.43 -20.27 18.68
CA HIS A 80 -4.50 -21.66 19.12
C HIS A 80 -4.57 -21.66 20.66
N GLY A 81 -5.66 -22.23 21.17
CA GLY A 81 -6.15 -21.95 22.52
C GLY A 81 -5.41 -22.64 23.65
N ARG A 82 -5.79 -22.27 24.87
CA ARG A 82 -5.78 -23.20 26.00
C ARG A 82 -6.83 -22.81 27.03
N HIS A 83 -7.83 -23.68 27.11
CA HIS A 83 -8.76 -23.89 28.21
C HIS A 83 -7.97 -24.20 29.51
N GLN A 84 -8.54 -23.80 30.66
CA GLN A 84 -8.25 -24.21 32.06
C GLN A 84 -7.14 -23.47 32.82
N HIS A 85 -7.51 -22.78 33.91
CA HIS A 85 -7.68 -23.38 35.25
C HIS A 85 -8.81 -22.62 35.97
#